data_AF-A0A963FED0-F1
#
_entry.id   AF-A0A963FED0-F1
#
_cell.length_a   1.000
_cell.length_b   1.000
_cell.length_c   1.000
_cell.angle_alpha   90.00
_cell.angle_beta   90.00
_cell.angle_gamma   90.00
#
_symmetry.space_group_name_H-M   'P 1'
#
loop_
_entity.id
_entity.type
_entity.pdbx_description
1 polymer ?
#
loop_
_entity_poly.entity_id
_entity_poly.type
_entity_poly.pdbx_seq_one_letter_code
_entity_poly.pdbx_strand_id
1 'polypeptide(L)'
;RRLQLSISVLHSSLAEGEREQAWQRARLGVSRVVIGTRSSVFVPMPDLRLILVDEEHDLSFKQQDGFRYSARDVAVFRALRCKCPVVLGSATPSLESLKNALDGRYLHLRLPARAGGATPPKIELLDIRSAQLEAGVSPVLMSLL
;
A
#
# COMPACT_ATOMS: atom_id res chain seq x y z
N ARG A 1 -19.59 5.45 12.39
CA ARG A 1 -19.78 4.17 13.13
C ARG A 1 -18.43 3.48 13.23
N ARG A 2 -17.94 3.13 14.43
CA ARG A 2 -16.75 2.28 14.58
C ARG A 2 -17.13 0.82 14.33
N LEU A 3 -16.26 0.06 13.66
CA LEU A 3 -16.46 -1.38 13.48
C LEU A 3 -16.36 -2.05 14.85
N GLN A 4 -17.43 -2.70 15.30
CA GLN A 4 -17.44 -3.52 16.53
C GLN A 4 -16.82 -4.90 16.25
N LEU A 5 -15.57 -4.89 15.78
CA LEU A 5 -14.82 -6.08 15.40
C LEU A 5 -13.56 -6.17 16.25
N SER A 6 -13.14 -7.40 16.54
CA SER A 6 -11.83 -7.66 17.14
C SER A 6 -10.73 -7.41 16.12
N ILE A 7 -9.78 -6.55 16.48
CA ILE A 7 -8.67 -6.14 15.61
C ILE A 7 -7.36 -6.58 16.27
N SER A 8 -6.48 -7.20 15.48
CA SER A 8 -5.08 -7.43 15.84
C SER A 8 -4.18 -6.59 14.96
N VAL A 9 -3.20 -5.92 15.56
CA VAL A 9 -2.18 -5.17 14.85
C VAL A 9 -0.87 -5.96 14.89
N LEU A 10 -0.15 -6.03 13.76
CA LEU A 10 1.12 -6.73 13.62
C LEU A 10 2.14 -5.83 12.92
N HIS A 11 3.13 -5.35 13.68
CA HIS A 11 4.25 -4.58 13.17
C HIS A 11 5.56 -4.96 13.90
N SER A 12 6.69 -4.49 13.38
CA SER A 12 8.03 -4.84 13.86
C SER A 12 8.34 -4.36 15.27
N SER A 13 7.68 -3.30 15.75
CA SER A 13 7.91 -2.76 17.11
C SER A 13 7.14 -3.48 18.22
N LEU A 14 6.35 -4.52 17.93
CA LEU A 14 5.72 -5.33 18.98
C LEU A 14 6.73 -6.28 19.63
N ALA A 15 6.55 -6.52 20.93
CA ALA A 15 7.27 -7.59 21.60
C ALA A 15 6.88 -8.96 21.02
N GLU A 16 7.79 -9.93 21.11
CA GLU A 16 7.59 -11.24 20.49
C GLU A 16 6.33 -11.95 21.01
N GLY A 17 6.08 -11.90 22.33
CA GLY A 17 4.87 -12.48 22.94
C GLY A 17 3.58 -11.81 22.48
N GLU A 18 3.57 -10.49 22.29
CA GLU A 18 2.40 -9.76 21.78
C GLU A 18 2.11 -10.13 20.33
N ARG A 19 3.17 -10.22 19.51
CA ARG A 19 3.08 -10.65 18.12
C ARG A 19 2.57 -12.09 18.01
N GLU A 20 3.05 -12.99 18.85
CA GLU A 20 2.58 -14.37 18.93
C GLU A 20 1.10 -14.43 19.32
N GLN A 21 0.69 -13.71 20.37
CA GLN A 21 -0.70 -13.67 20.80
C GLN A 21 -1.62 -13.15 19.69
N ALA A 22 -1.24 -12.06 19.01
CA ALA A 22 -1.99 -11.53 17.88
C ALA A 22 -2.10 -12.55 16.73
N TRP A 23 -1.01 -13.28 16.44
CA TRP A 23 -0.99 -14.33 15.41
C TRP A 23 -1.89 -15.51 15.79
N GLN A 24 -1.84 -16.00 17.04
CA GLN A 24 -2.71 -17.08 17.51
C GLN A 24 -4.19 -16.68 17.50
N ARG A 25 -4.51 -15.44 17.89
CA ARG A 25 -5.88 -14.92 17.84
C ARG A 25 -6.43 -14.86 16.42
N ALA A 26 -5.61 -14.45 15.45
CA ALA A 26 -5.99 -14.47 14.04
C ALA A 26 -6.19 -15.91 13.53
N ARG A 27 -5.27 -16.82 13.88
CA ARG A 27 -5.35 -18.25 13.53
C ARG A 27 -6.62 -18.92 14.03
N LEU A 28 -7.01 -18.62 15.27
CA LEU A 28 -8.22 -19.16 15.90
C LEU A 28 -9.51 -18.46 15.43
N GLY A 29 -9.41 -17.46 14.54
CA GLY A 29 -10.56 -16.69 14.06
C GLY A 29 -11.14 -15.72 15.10
N VAL A 30 -10.44 -15.51 16.23
CA VAL A 30 -10.84 -14.57 17.28
C VAL A 30 -10.66 -13.14 16.79
N SER A 31 -9.59 -12.84 16.06
CA SER A 31 -9.39 -11.54 15.41
C SER A 31 -10.08 -11.52 14.05
N ARG A 32 -11.08 -10.64 13.88
CA ARG A 32 -11.83 -10.48 12.63
C ARG A 32 -11.11 -9.57 11.63
N VAL A 33 -10.21 -8.72 12.11
CA VAL A 33 -9.37 -7.86 11.28
C VAL A 33 -7.92 -7.99 11.74
N VAL A 34 -7.00 -8.10 10.79
CA VAL A 34 -5.57 -7.99 11.01
C VAL A 34 -5.05 -6.79 10.24
N ILE A 35 -4.38 -5.88 10.93
CA ILE A 35 -3.70 -4.74 10.34
C ILE A 35 -2.21 -4.96 10.53
N GLY A 36 -1.41 -4.82 9.48
CA GLY A 36 0.01 -4.95 9.62
C GLY A 36 0.77 -4.52 8.38
N THR A 37 2.08 -4.72 8.43
CA THR A 37 2.99 -4.43 7.32
C THR A 37 3.13 -5.66 6.42
N ARG A 38 4.18 -5.68 5.60
CA ARG A 38 4.49 -6.73 4.60
C ARG A 38 4.32 -8.17 5.10
N SER A 39 4.79 -8.51 6.30
CA SER A 39 4.76 -9.90 6.80
C SER A 39 3.36 -10.38 7.20
N SER A 40 2.41 -9.46 7.43
CA SER A 40 1.03 -9.79 7.80
C SER A 40 0.30 -10.59 6.72
N VAL A 41 0.77 -10.54 5.47
CA VAL A 41 0.24 -11.32 4.35
C VAL A 41 0.28 -12.84 4.59
N PHE A 42 1.08 -13.32 5.55
CA PHE A 42 1.17 -14.75 5.91
C PHE A 42 0.35 -15.14 7.14
N VAL A 43 -0.28 -14.18 7.81
CA VAL A 43 -1.04 -14.45 9.04
C VAL A 43 -2.25 -15.33 8.71
N PRO A 44 -2.40 -16.51 9.32
CA PRO A 44 -3.52 -17.39 9.03
C PRO A 44 -4.83 -16.74 9.45
N MET A 45 -5.82 -16.80 8.56
CA MET A 45 -7.18 -16.35 8.81
C MET A 45 -8.14 -17.37 8.21
N PRO A 46 -8.83 -18.19 9.02
CA PRO A 46 -9.62 -19.33 8.53
C PRO A 46 -10.84 -18.90 7.69
N ASP A 47 -11.36 -17.70 7.91
CA ASP A 47 -12.47 -17.11 7.14
C ASP A 47 -12.03 -15.78 6.49
N LEU A 48 -10.92 -15.82 5.73
CA LEU A 48 -10.42 -14.63 5.04
C LEU A 48 -11.34 -14.25 3.87
N ARG A 49 -12.06 -13.13 4.01
CA ARG A 49 -13.03 -12.66 3.01
C ARG A 49 -12.63 -11.42 2.24
N LEU A 50 -11.56 -10.75 2.63
CA LEU A 50 -11.07 -9.54 1.97
C LEU A 50 -9.61 -9.31 2.32
N ILE A 51 -8.83 -8.89 1.35
CA ILE A 51 -7.49 -8.33 1.56
C ILE A 51 -7.46 -6.90 1.04
N LEU A 52 -6.96 -5.97 1.85
CA LEU A 52 -6.72 -4.58 1.46
C LEU A 52 -5.21 -4.34 1.51
N VAL A 53 -4.65 -3.85 0.40
CA VAL A 53 -3.27 -3.37 0.34
C VAL A 53 -3.35 -1.89 0.02
N ASP A 54 -3.05 -1.06 1.01
CA ASP A 54 -2.95 0.39 0.84
C ASP A 54 -1.54 0.75 0.36
N GLU A 55 -1.43 1.84 -0.40
CA GLU A 55 -0.20 2.26 -1.09
C GLU A 55 0.54 1.11 -1.78
N GLU A 56 -0.18 0.33 -2.61
CA GLU A 56 0.32 -0.92 -3.22
C GLU A 56 1.64 -0.78 -4.01
N HIS A 57 1.96 0.45 -4.42
CA HIS A 57 3.15 0.79 -5.18
C HIS A 57 4.42 0.88 -4.30
N ASP A 58 4.28 0.93 -2.97
CA ASP A 58 5.38 1.11 -2.05
C ASP A 58 6.38 -0.05 -2.12
N LEU A 59 7.65 0.29 -2.32
CA LEU A 59 8.78 -0.64 -2.37
C LEU A 59 8.99 -1.36 -1.04
N SER A 60 8.48 -0.85 0.08
CA SER A 60 8.51 -1.49 1.39
C SER A 60 7.82 -2.87 1.37
N PHE A 61 6.87 -3.10 0.44
CA PHE A 61 6.25 -4.41 0.23
C PHE A 61 7.17 -5.44 -0.45
N LYS A 62 8.32 -5.05 -0.99
CA LYS A 62 9.33 -5.97 -1.53
C LYS A 62 10.37 -6.28 -0.47
N GLN A 63 10.48 -7.56 -0.09
CA GLN A 63 11.56 -8.04 0.76
C GLN A 63 12.82 -8.26 -0.08
N GLN A 64 13.91 -7.59 0.30
CA GLN A 64 15.18 -7.64 -0.43
C GLN A 64 16.17 -8.66 0.18
N ASP A 65 16.08 -8.89 1.49
CA ASP A 65 16.99 -9.77 2.23
C ASP A 65 16.37 -11.12 2.55
N GLY A 66 17.20 -12.17 2.51
CA GLY A 66 16.77 -13.55 2.75
C GLY A 66 15.77 -14.04 1.72
N PHE A 67 14.60 -14.48 2.17
CA PHE A 67 13.52 -14.90 1.27
C PHE A 67 12.87 -13.69 0.61
N ARG A 68 13.14 -13.49 -0.68
CA ARG A 68 12.62 -12.37 -1.47
C ARG A 68 11.21 -12.63 -1.95
N TYR A 69 10.29 -11.75 -1.58
CA TYR A 69 8.90 -11.78 -2.03
C TYR A 69 8.32 -10.37 -2.09
N SER A 70 7.26 -10.24 -2.89
CA SER A 70 6.40 -9.06 -2.95
C SER A 70 5.13 -9.34 -2.18
N ALA A 71 4.88 -8.65 -1.06
CA ALA A 71 3.64 -8.87 -0.29
C ALA A 71 2.39 -8.52 -1.10
N ARG A 72 2.47 -7.55 -2.01
CA ARG A 72 1.40 -7.24 -2.97
C ARG A 72 1.05 -8.48 -3.80
N ASP A 73 2.05 -9.11 -4.42
CA ASP A 73 1.82 -10.26 -5.31
C ASP A 73 1.36 -11.49 -4.51
N VAL A 74 1.92 -11.69 -3.32
CA VAL A 74 1.47 -12.72 -2.38
C VAL A 74 0.02 -12.46 -1.95
N ALA A 75 -0.38 -11.21 -1.72
CA ALA A 75 -1.76 -10.86 -1.38
C ALA A 75 -2.73 -11.20 -2.52
N VAL A 76 -2.39 -10.85 -3.76
CA VAL A 76 -3.18 -11.22 -4.95
C VAL A 76 -3.32 -12.74 -5.07
N PHE A 77 -2.20 -13.47 -4.96
CA PHE A 77 -2.21 -14.93 -5.01
C PHE A 77 -3.01 -15.55 -3.87
N ARG A 78 -2.86 -15.03 -2.65
CA ARG A 78 -3.59 -15.49 -1.46
C ARG A 78 -5.09 -15.26 -1.62
N ALA A 79 -5.50 -14.10 -2.12
CA ALA A 79 -6.90 -13.79 -2.39
C ALA A 79 -7.52 -14.76 -3.40
N LEU A 80 -6.80 -15.07 -4.48
CA LEU A 80 -7.19 -16.10 -5.44
C LEU A 80 -7.37 -17.47 -4.77
N ARG A 81 -6.40 -17.91 -3.95
CA ARG A 81 -6.44 -19.20 -3.24
C ARG A 81 -7.57 -19.28 -2.22
N CYS A 82 -7.86 -18.18 -1.53
CA CYS A 82 -8.94 -18.06 -0.56
C CYS A 82 -10.30 -17.76 -1.20
N LYS A 83 -10.36 -17.57 -2.53
CA LYS A 83 -11.56 -17.20 -3.27
C LYS A 83 -12.22 -15.94 -2.70
N CYS A 84 -11.42 -14.94 -2.36
CA CYS A 84 -11.89 -13.67 -1.82
C CYS A 84 -11.35 -12.47 -2.64
N PRO A 85 -12.01 -11.32 -2.59
CA PRO A 85 -11.52 -10.11 -3.24
C PRO A 85 -10.22 -9.59 -2.59
N VAL A 86 -9.38 -9.00 -3.44
CA VAL A 86 -8.27 -8.13 -3.04
C VAL A 86 -8.49 -6.74 -3.61
N VAL A 87 -8.24 -5.71 -2.81
CA VAL A 87 -8.25 -4.31 -3.26
C VAL A 87 -6.84 -3.76 -3.11
N LEU A 88 -6.31 -3.24 -4.20
CA LEU A 88 -5.02 -2.56 -4.26
C LEU A 88 -5.29 -1.05 -4.35
N GLY A 89 -5.10 -0.34 -3.24
CA GLY A 89 -5.26 1.10 -3.16
C GLY A 89 -3.95 1.82 -3.47
N SER A 90 -4.01 2.87 -4.29
CA SER A 90 -2.88 3.75 -4.54
C SER A 90 -3.33 5.03 -5.26
N ALA A 91 -2.71 6.16 -4.91
CA ALA A 91 -2.81 7.40 -5.69
C ALA A 91 -1.88 7.37 -6.92
N THR A 92 -0.79 6.63 -6.83
CA THR A 92 0.27 6.48 -7.86
C THR A 92 0.51 4.99 -8.10
N PRO A 93 -0.42 4.28 -8.77
CA PRO A 93 -0.33 2.82 -8.91
C PRO A 93 0.98 2.41 -9.60
N SER A 94 1.52 1.28 -9.17
CA SER A 94 2.63 0.63 -9.83
C SER A 94 2.27 0.31 -11.29
N LEU A 95 3.28 0.36 -12.18
CA LEU A 95 3.06 0.10 -13.59
C LEU A 95 2.49 -1.30 -13.84
N GLU A 96 2.86 -2.28 -13.02
CA GLU A 96 2.32 -3.63 -13.10
C GLU A 96 0.83 -3.67 -12.76
N SER A 97 0.41 -3.02 -11.67
CA SER A 97 -1.01 -2.96 -11.27
C SER A 97 -1.83 -2.16 -12.28
N LEU A 98 -1.30 -1.04 -12.77
CA LEU A 98 -1.94 -0.24 -13.83
C LEU A 98 -2.08 -1.05 -15.13
N LYS A 99 -1.04 -1.78 -15.55
CA LYS A 99 -1.10 -2.63 -16.75
C LYS A 99 -2.14 -3.74 -16.61
N ASN A 100 -2.19 -4.42 -15.46
CA ASN A 100 -3.22 -5.43 -15.20
C ASN A 100 -4.64 -4.85 -15.26
N ALA A 101 -4.83 -3.63 -14.76
CA ALA A 101 -6.12 -2.95 -14.81
C ALA A 101 -6.51 -2.54 -16.24
N LEU A 102 -5.57 -1.99 -17.02
CA LEU A 102 -5.78 -1.62 -18.42
C LEU A 102 -6.03 -2.84 -19.32
N ASP A 103 -5.41 -3.99 -19.00
CA ASP A 103 -5.63 -5.27 -19.69
C ASP A 103 -6.95 -5.95 -19.29
N GLY A 104 -7.72 -5.38 -18.36
CA GLY A 104 -8.96 -5.98 -17.84
C GLY A 104 -8.75 -7.17 -16.91
N ARG A 105 -7.52 -7.47 -16.49
CA ARG A 105 -7.23 -8.50 -15.48
C ARG A 105 -7.66 -8.06 -14.09
N TYR A 106 -7.54 -6.76 -13.77
CA TYR A 106 -8.07 -6.14 -12.57
C TYR A 106 -9.19 -5.16 -12.91
N LEU A 107 -10.15 -5.00 -12.02
CA LEU A 107 -11.14 -3.93 -12.13
C LEU A 107 -10.52 -2.58 -11.74
N HIS A 108 -10.59 -1.60 -12.63
CA HIS A 108 -10.04 -0.26 -12.39
C HIS A 108 -11.09 0.69 -11.78
N LEU A 109 -11.12 0.81 -10.46
CA LEU A 109 -11.98 1.75 -9.75
C LEU A 109 -11.24 3.09 -9.54
N ARG A 110 -11.77 4.18 -10.09
CA ARG A 110 -11.15 5.52 -10.02
C ARG A 110 -11.99 6.46 -9.17
N LEU A 111 -11.32 7.17 -8.26
CA LEU A 111 -11.89 8.25 -7.45
C LEU A 111 -11.29 9.58 -7.92
N PRO A 112 -11.89 10.28 -8.90
CA PRO A 112 -11.28 11.45 -9.53
C PRO A 112 -11.30 12.71 -8.65
N ALA A 113 -12.19 12.76 -7.65
CA ALA A 113 -12.26 13.88 -6.72
C ALA A 113 -11.35 13.63 -5.51
N ARG A 114 -10.59 14.66 -5.09
CA ARG A 114 -9.80 14.62 -3.87
C ARG A 114 -10.72 14.59 -2.64
N ALA A 115 -10.35 13.79 -1.65
CA ALA A 115 -11.00 13.84 -0.35
C ALA A 115 -10.88 15.25 0.26
N GLY A 116 -11.95 15.74 0.89
CA GLY A 116 -11.93 17.01 1.61
C GLY A 116 -11.82 18.29 0.76
N GLY A 117 -12.00 18.22 -0.56
CA GLY A 117 -12.02 19.42 -1.41
C GLY A 117 -10.65 20.08 -1.62
N ALA A 118 -9.55 19.38 -1.35
CA ALA A 118 -8.21 19.90 -1.54
C ALA A 118 -7.97 20.32 -3.01
N THR A 119 -7.42 21.52 -3.22
CA THR A 119 -7.02 22.01 -4.53
C THR A 119 -5.63 21.50 -4.90
N PRO A 120 -5.36 21.20 -6.18
CA PRO A 120 -4.01 20.87 -6.62
C PRO A 120 -3.09 22.09 -6.48
N PRO A 121 -1.78 21.87 -6.19
CA PRO A 121 -0.82 22.96 -6.17
C PRO A 121 -0.66 23.56 -7.57
N LYS A 122 -0.25 24.83 -7.64
CA LYS A 122 0.20 25.43 -8.90
C LYS A 122 1.54 24.78 -9.30
N ILE A 123 1.63 24.25 -10.51
CA ILE A 123 2.84 23.63 -11.05
C ILE A 123 3.30 24.46 -12.24
N GLU A 124 4.58 24.82 -12.26
CA GLU A 124 5.22 25.56 -13.35
C GLU A 124 6.46 24.80 -13.83
N LEU A 125 6.65 24.75 -15.15
CA LEU A 125 7.83 24.18 -15.77
C LEU A 125 8.85 25.29 -16.03
N LEU A 126 10.02 25.20 -15.39
CA LEU A 126 11.13 26.12 -15.59
C LEU A 126 12.14 25.50 -16.56
N ASP A 127 12.37 26.15 -17.70
CA ASP A 127 13.43 25.75 -18.63
C ASP A 127 14.79 26.24 -18.12
N ILE A 128 15.70 25.30 -17.89
CA ILE A 128 17.03 25.57 -17.32
C ILE A 128 18.16 25.39 -18.33
N ARG A 129 17.88 25.08 -19.61
CA ARG A 129 18.90 24.72 -20.61
C ARG A 129 19.98 25.78 -20.82
N SER A 130 19.65 27.05 -20.61
CA SER A 130 20.55 28.20 -20.75
C SER A 130 20.79 28.95 -19.44
N ALA A 131 20.34 28.39 -18.30
CA ALA A 131 20.50 29.02 -17.00
C ALA A 131 21.83 28.60 -16.36
N GLN A 132 22.57 29.57 -15.83
CA GLN A 132 23.68 29.27 -14.91
C GLN A 132 23.07 28.84 -13.57
N LEU A 133 23.31 27.60 -13.17
CA LEU A 133 22.77 27.04 -11.94
C LEU A 133 23.69 27.33 -10.76
N GLU A 134 23.10 27.67 -9.61
CA GLU A 134 23.81 27.80 -8.34
C GLU A 134 23.45 26.59 -7.47
N ALA A 135 24.44 25.74 -7.15
CA ALA A 135 24.23 24.47 -6.44
C ALA A 135 23.12 23.57 -7.04
N GLY A 136 22.89 23.67 -8.35
CA GLY A 136 21.83 22.92 -9.04
C GLY A 136 20.45 23.59 -9.07
N VAL A 137 20.32 24.80 -8.51
CA VAL A 137 19.08 25.58 -8.49
C VAL A 137 19.15 26.70 -9.54
N SER A 138 18.07 26.90 -10.30
CA SER A 138 18.01 27.98 -11.28
C SER A 138 17.73 29.33 -10.59
N PRO A 139 18.27 30.45 -11.10
CA PRO A 139 17.98 31.78 -10.56
C PRO A 139 16.48 32.12 -10.55
N VAL A 140 15.73 31.61 -11.55
CA VAL A 140 14.28 31.76 -11.62
C VAL A 140 13.59 31.05 -10.45
N LEU A 141 14.01 29.83 -10.09
CA LEU A 141 13.46 29.14 -8.93
C LEU A 141 13.82 29.88 -7.64
N MET A 142 15.05 30.37 -7.51
CA MET A 142 15.47 31.18 -6.36
C MET A 142 14.64 32.46 -6.21
N SER A 143 14.22 33.09 -7.30
CA SER A 143 13.35 34.28 -7.24
C SER A 143 11.89 33.99 -6.87
N LEU A 144 11.47 32.73 -6.95
CA LEU A 144 10.11 32.27 -6.64
C LEU A 144 9.98 31.68 -5.22
N LEU A 145 11.09 31.44 -4.53
CA LEU A 145 11.17 31.02 -3.13
C LEU A 145 11.08 32.23 -2.19
#